data_AF-A0A521YWG6-F1
#
_entry.id   AF-A0A521YWG6-F1
#
_cell.length_a   1.000
_cell.length_b   1.000
_cell.length_c   1.000
_cell.angle_alpha   90.00
_cell.angle_beta   90.00
_cell.angle_gamma   90.00
#
_symmetry.space_group_name_H-M   'P 1'
#
loop_
_entity.id
_entity.type
_entity.pdbx_description
1 polymer ?
#
loop_
_entity_poly.entity_id
_entity_poly.type
_entity_poly.pdbx_seq_one_letter_code
_entity_poly.pdbx_strand_id
1 'polypeptide(L)'
;IFYKKVLADERIKHFFDGVDLGRLAEHQRRFLAYAFGGPANYTGGTMRKAHEALVARGLNDTHFNAVVENLAATLKELGVADDLIDEVALVAESVRPDVLGQ
;
A
#
# COMPACT_ATOMS: atom_id res chain seq x y z
N ILE A 1 0.31 -13.26 -0.98
CA ILE A 1 0.67 -13.02 -2.40
C ILE A 1 1.31 -11.64 -2.54
N PHE A 2 0.61 -10.57 -2.16
CA PHE A 2 1.11 -9.19 -2.19
C PHE A 2 2.55 -8.98 -1.69
N TYR A 3 2.86 -9.32 -0.43
CA TYR A 3 4.23 -9.10 0.09
C TYR A 3 5.31 -9.92 -0.59
N LYS A 4 4.96 -11.06 -1.21
CA LYS A 4 5.93 -11.79 -2.04
C LYS A 4 6.29 -10.97 -3.29
N LYS A 5 5.32 -10.26 -3.89
CA LYS A 5 5.56 -9.35 -5.02
C LYS A 5 6.35 -8.12 -4.59
N VAL A 6 5.97 -7.49 -3.47
CA VAL A 6 6.69 -6.32 -2.90
C VAL A 6 8.16 -6.65 -2.61
N LEU A 7 8.45 -7.80 -2.01
CA LEU A 7 9.82 -8.20 -1.69
C LEU A 7 10.62 -8.67 -2.91
N ALA A 8 9.94 -8.99 -4.01
CA ALA A 8 10.58 -9.28 -5.30
C ALA A 8 10.75 -8.03 -6.18
N ASP A 9 10.15 -6.90 -5.81
CA ASP A 9 10.22 -5.66 -6.57
C ASP A 9 11.44 -4.82 -6.15
N GLU A 10 12.47 -4.81 -6.99
CA GLU A 10 13.72 -4.08 -6.77
C GLU A 10 13.50 -2.58 -6.49
N ARG A 11 12.42 -2.00 -7.02
CA ARG A 11 12.09 -0.58 -6.82
C ARG A 11 11.77 -0.26 -5.37
N ILE A 12 11.22 -1.21 -4.60
CA ILE A 12 10.64 -0.93 -3.29
C ILE A 12 11.06 -1.88 -2.17
N LYS A 13 11.62 -3.06 -2.46
CA LYS A 13 11.93 -4.08 -1.46
C LYS A 13 12.77 -3.56 -0.27
N HIS A 14 13.70 -2.63 -0.55
CA HIS A 14 14.61 -2.05 0.44
C HIS A 14 13.93 -1.14 1.48
N PHE A 15 12.69 -0.68 1.22
CA PHE A 15 11.89 0.02 2.23
C PHE A 15 11.32 -0.95 3.30
N PHE A 16 11.28 -2.24 3.00
CA PHE A 16 10.71 -3.29 3.85
C PHE A 16 11.77 -4.10 4.60
N ASP A 17 13.05 -3.76 4.47
CA ASP A 17 14.14 -4.41 5.20
C ASP A 17 13.95 -4.24 6.71
N GLY A 18 13.95 -5.35 7.45
CA GLY A 18 13.76 -5.37 8.90
C GLY A 18 12.31 -5.13 9.36
N VAL A 19 11.34 -5.05 8.45
CA VAL A 19 9.93 -4.91 8.79
C VAL A 19 9.32 -6.28 9.11
N ASP A 20 8.57 -6.35 10.21
CA ASP A 20 7.77 -7.54 10.54
C ASP A 20 6.60 -7.67 9.56
N LEU A 21 6.76 -8.58 8.59
CA LEU A 21 5.77 -8.86 7.55
C LEU A 21 4.46 -9.43 8.10
N GLY A 22 4.50 -10.12 9.24
CA GLY A 22 3.30 -10.64 9.89
C GLY A 22 2.44 -9.51 10.42
N ARG A 23 3.07 -8.53 11.07
CA ARG A 23 2.40 -7.30 11.52
C ARG A 23 1.91 -6.46 10.33
N LEU A 24 2.69 -6.40 9.25
CA LEU A 24 2.34 -5.63 8.05
C LEU A 24 1.11 -6.21 7.33
N ALA A 25 0.98 -7.55 7.28
CA ALA A 25 -0.20 -8.21 6.71
C ALA A 25 -1.51 -7.87 7.44
N GLU A 26 -1.49 -7.76 8.76
CA GLU A 26 -2.66 -7.34 9.53
C GLU A 26 -3.03 -5.87 9.25
N HIS A 27 -2.05 -4.99 9.09
CA HIS A 27 -2.29 -3.60 8.67
C HIS A 27 -2.89 -3.52 7.26
N GLN A 28 -2.34 -4.27 6.29
CA GLN A 28 -2.87 -4.30 4.92
C GLN A 28 -4.30 -4.83 4.86
N ARG A 29 -4.64 -5.83 5.66
CA ARG A 29 -6.02 -6.34 5.76
C ARG A 29 -6.98 -5.23 6.21
N ARG A 30 -6.58 -4.40 7.18
CA ARG A 30 -7.38 -3.27 7.65
C ARG A 30 -7.48 -2.17 6.60
N PHE A 31 -6.38 -1.88 5.91
CA PHE A 31 -6.37 -0.93 4.79
C PHE A 31 -7.30 -1.37 3.66
N LEU A 32 -7.23 -2.64 3.25
CA LEU A 32 -8.13 -3.18 2.22
C LEU A 32 -9.59 -3.20 2.70
N ALA A 33 -9.85 -3.58 3.95
CA ALA A 33 -11.19 -3.50 4.52
C ALA A 33 -11.74 -2.07 4.49
N TYR A 34 -10.91 -1.06 4.76
CA TYR A 34 -11.28 0.35 4.60
C TYR A 34 -11.53 0.70 3.13
N ALA A 35 -10.60 0.31 2.24
CA ALA A 35 -10.67 0.63 0.81
C ALA A 35 -11.89 0.02 0.12
N PHE A 36 -12.33 -1.17 0.53
CA PHE A 36 -13.55 -1.81 0.04
C PHE A 36 -14.83 -1.37 0.77
N GLY A 37 -14.82 -0.24 1.48
CA GLY A 37 -16.01 0.32 2.13
C GLY A 37 -16.44 -0.38 3.42
N GLY A 38 -15.59 -1.21 4.01
CA GLY A 38 -15.82 -1.84 5.31
C GLY A 38 -15.67 -0.86 6.49
N PRO A 39 -16.16 -1.22 7.69
CA PRO A 39 -16.22 -0.35 8.88
C PRO A 39 -14.85 -0.07 9.52
N ALA A 40 -13.75 -0.15 8.76
CA ALA A 40 -12.42 0.05 9.27
C ALA A 40 -12.14 1.54 9.51
N ASN A 41 -11.93 1.91 10.78
CA ASN A 41 -11.48 3.23 11.18
C ASN A 41 -10.00 3.42 10.81
N TYR A 42 -9.73 3.71 9.54
CA TYR A 42 -8.42 4.15 9.12
C TYR A 42 -8.33 5.67 9.22
N THR A 43 -7.61 6.17 10.22
CA THR A 43 -7.38 7.60 10.35
C THR A 43 -6.09 7.95 9.61
N GLY A 44 -6.22 8.64 8.46
CA GLY A 44 -5.10 9.07 7.60
C GLY A 44 -3.98 9.83 8.31
N GLY A 45 -4.25 10.45 9.48
CA GLY A 45 -3.22 11.05 10.35
C GLY A 45 -2.12 10.08 10.81
N THR A 46 -2.37 8.76 10.74
CA THR A 46 -1.33 7.74 10.98
C THR A 46 -0.43 7.51 9.77
N MET A 47 -0.88 7.83 8.55
CA MET A 47 -0.12 7.57 7.32
C MET A 47 1.08 8.46 7.13
N ARG A 48 0.89 9.77 7.28
CA ARG A 48 2.00 10.71 7.19
C ARG A 48 3.12 10.38 8.16
N LYS A 49 2.76 10.18 9.43
CA LYS A 49 3.72 9.82 10.47
C LYS A 49 4.38 8.46 10.23
N ALA A 50 3.64 7.46 9.72
CA ALA A 50 4.19 6.14 9.43
C ALA A 50 5.22 6.15 8.28
N HIS A 51 5.07 7.07 7.32
CA HIS A 51 5.91 7.12 6.12
C HIS A 51 6.96 8.24 6.14
N GLU A 52 6.89 9.18 7.09
CA GLU A 52 7.81 10.31 7.22
C GLU A 52 9.30 9.90 7.15
N ALA A 53 9.68 8.87 7.90
CA ALA A 53 11.06 8.36 7.89
C ALA A 53 11.45 7.73 6.53
N LEU A 54 10.49 7.20 5.78
CA LEU A 54 10.73 6.63 4.45
C LEU A 54 10.85 7.75 3.40
N VAL A 55 10.05 8.82 3.52
CA VAL A 55 10.18 10.04 2.70
C VAL A 55 11.56 10.66 2.89
N ALA A 56 12.05 10.77 4.12
CA ALA A 56 13.41 11.21 4.41
C ALA A 56 14.50 10.31 3.78
N ARG A 57 14.18 9.05 3.47
CA ARG A 57 15.06 8.08 2.80
C ARG A 57 14.87 8.04 1.27
N GLY A 58 14.02 8.89 0.70
CA GLY A 58 13.81 9.00 -0.75
C GLY A 58 12.54 8.31 -1.28
N LEU A 59 11.58 7.96 -0.42
CA LEU A 59 10.25 7.55 -0.87
C LEU A 59 9.63 8.65 -1.77
N ASN A 60 9.08 8.27 -2.92
CA ASN A 60 8.57 9.19 -3.93
C ASN A 60 7.48 8.50 -4.76
N ASP A 61 6.92 9.20 -5.76
CA ASP A 61 5.84 8.71 -6.61
C ASP A 61 6.13 7.38 -7.30
N THR A 62 7.36 7.15 -7.75
CA THR A 62 7.71 5.89 -8.43
C THR A 62 7.58 4.68 -7.49
N HIS A 63 7.94 4.87 -6.22
CA HIS A 63 7.82 3.85 -5.20
C HIS A 63 6.36 3.62 -4.80
N PHE A 64 5.59 4.70 -4.68
CA PHE A 64 4.16 4.61 -4.41
C PHE A 64 3.43 3.83 -5.53
N ASN A 65 3.71 4.19 -6.78
CA ASN A 65 3.12 3.52 -7.95
C ASN A 65 3.47 2.02 -7.96
N ALA A 66 4.71 1.66 -7.64
CA ALA A 66 5.13 0.27 -7.56
C ALA A 66 4.32 -0.52 -6.51
N VAL A 67 3.98 0.07 -5.37
CA VAL A 67 3.11 -0.57 -4.36
C VAL A 67 1.70 -0.78 -4.89
N VAL A 68 1.11 0.23 -5.55
CA VAL A 68 -0.24 0.15 -6.14
C VAL A 68 -0.30 -0.88 -7.27
N GLU A 69 0.70 -0.91 -8.16
CA GLU A 69 0.84 -1.90 -9.23
C GLU A 69 0.91 -3.33 -8.68
N ASN A 70 1.72 -3.55 -7.65
CA ASN A 70 1.84 -4.86 -6.99
C ASN A 70 0.53 -5.28 -6.30
N LEU A 71 -0.23 -4.32 -5.76
CA LEU A 71 -1.53 -4.57 -5.18
C LEU A 71 -2.55 -4.97 -6.26
N ALA A 72 -2.66 -4.20 -7.34
CA ALA A 72 -3.55 -4.49 -8.46
C ALA A 72 -3.24 -5.86 -9.09
N ALA A 73 -1.96 -6.15 -9.34
CA ALA A 73 -1.52 -7.45 -9.85
C ALA A 73 -1.88 -8.61 -8.90
N THR A 74 -1.85 -8.38 -7.59
CA THR A 74 -2.25 -9.38 -6.59
C THR A 74 -3.76 -9.63 -6.62
N LEU A 75 -4.57 -8.57 -6.68
CA LEU A 75 -6.03 -8.69 -6.73
C LEU A 75 -6.48 -9.39 -8.02
N LYS A 76 -5.84 -9.07 -9.14
CA LYS A 76 -6.08 -9.73 -10.44
C LYS A 76 -5.77 -11.22 -10.38
N GLU A 77 -4.65 -11.62 -9.78
CA GLU A 77 -4.29 -13.03 -9.57
C GLU A 77 -5.30 -13.77 -8.68
N LEU A 78 -5.93 -13.05 -7.74
CA LEU A 78 -6.99 -13.58 -6.88
C LEU A 78 -8.37 -13.62 -7.55
N GLY A 79 -8.49 -13.21 -8.81
CA GLY A 79 -9.74 -13.23 -9.56
C GLY A 79 -10.72 -12.10 -9.21
N VAL A 80 -10.23 -11.02 -8.59
CA VAL A 80 -11.03 -9.81 -8.38
C VAL A 80 -11.30 -9.15 -9.73
N ALA A 81 -12.54 -8.68 -9.93
CA ALA A 81 -12.95 -8.02 -11.17
C ALA A 81 -12.22 -6.67 -11.36
N ASP A 82 -11.94 -6.29 -12.61
CA ASP A 82 -11.12 -5.11 -12.92
C ASP A 82 -11.77 -3.80 -12.38
N ASP A 83 -13.10 -3.70 -12.34
CA ASP A 83 -13.84 -2.56 -11.77
C ASP A 83 -13.58 -2.37 -10.27
N LEU A 84 -13.54 -3.47 -9.50
CA LEU A 84 -13.20 -3.44 -8.08
C LEU A 84 -11.71 -3.14 -7.85
N ILE A 85 -10.84 -3.54 -8.77
CA ILE A 85 -9.42 -3.19 -8.72
C ILE A 85 -9.24 -1.68 -8.94
N ASP A 86 -9.99 -1.10 -9.86
CA ASP A 86 -10.00 0.34 -10.11
C ASP A 86 -10.48 1.13 -8.88
N GLU A 87 -11.52 0.66 -8.19
CA GLU A 87 -11.98 1.26 -6.93
C GLU A 87 -10.88 1.26 -5.85
N VAL A 88 -10.15 0.15 -5.72
CA VAL A 88 -9.02 0.06 -4.76
C VAL A 88 -7.90 1.01 -5.14
N ALA A 89 -7.59 1.12 -6.43
CA ALA A 89 -6.57 2.05 -6.91
C ALA A 89 -6.97 3.50 -6.57
N LEU A 90 -8.24 3.88 -6.77
CA LEU A 90 -8.74 5.21 -6.40
C LEU A 90 -8.60 5.49 -4.89
N VAL A 91 -8.89 4.52 -4.04
CA VAL A 91 -8.68 4.68 -2.59
C VAL A 91 -7.19 4.79 -2.24
N ALA A 92 -6.34 3.98 -2.87
CA ALA A 92 -4.90 4.10 -2.68
C ALA A 92 -4.42 5.52 -3.07
N GLU A 93 -4.83 6.03 -4.24
CA GLU A 93 -4.49 7.39 -4.67
C GLU A 93 -4.94 8.46 -3.68
N SER A 94 -6.10 8.29 -3.03
CA SER A 94 -6.61 9.26 -2.04
C SER A 94 -5.68 9.47 -0.84
N VAL A 95 -4.82 8.49 -0.51
CA VAL A 95 -3.86 8.58 0.61
C VAL A 95 -2.43 8.90 0.16
N ARG A 96 -2.19 9.04 -1.15
CA ARG A 96 -0.86 9.39 -1.71
C ARG A 96 -0.25 10.63 -1.04
N PRO A 97 -0.96 11.75 -0.87
CA PRO A 97 -0.35 12.95 -0.28
C PRO A 97 0.18 12.71 1.12
N ASP A 98 -0.55 11.93 1.94
CA ASP A 98 -0.10 11.58 3.28
C ASP A 98 1.11 10.65 3.25
N VAL A 99 1.12 9.64 2.38
CA VAL A 99 2.25 8.70 2.25
C VAL A 99 3.53 9.41 1.77
N LEU A 100 3.40 10.36 0.85
CA LEU A 100 4.53 11.10 0.28
C LEU A 100 4.89 12.37 1.08
N GLY A 101 4.15 12.69 2.14
CA GLY A 101 4.39 13.86 2.97
C GLY A 101 4.12 15.20 2.29
N GLN A 102 3.21 15.23 1.32
CA GLN A 102 2.83 16.42 0.53
C GLN A 102 1.70 17.23 1.17
#